data_AF-A0A7R9F1W6-F1
#
_entry.id   AF-A0A7R9F1W6-F1
#
_cell.length_a   1.000
_cell.length_b   1.000
_cell.length_c   1.000
_cell.angle_alpha   90.00
_cell.angle_beta   90.00
_cell.angle_gamma   90.00
#
_symmetry.space_group_name_H-M   'P 1'
#
loop_
_entity.id
_entity.type
_entity.pdbx_description
1 polymer ?
#
loop_
_entity_poly.entity_id
_entity_poly.type
_entity_poly.pdbx_seq_one_letter_code
_entity_poly.pdbx_strand_id
1 'polypeptide(L)'
;MDSFQRLICCVDALNTRNPEVVCTTLMVLQSLVQSADMIGEALVPYYRQILPVLNIFKDKNVNCGDGIDYSQMKKQNVGDLIQETLEFLEHYGGEDAFINIKYMIPTYESCMLN
;
A
#
# COMPACT_ATOMS: atom_id res chain seq x y z
N MET A 1 -7.08 -23.00 1.85
CA MET A 1 -5.63 -22.74 1.95
C MET A 1 -5.13 -21.78 0.86
N ASP A 2 -6.02 -21.32 -0.03
CA ASP A 2 -5.68 -20.53 -1.22
C ASP A 2 -5.50 -19.02 -0.98
N SER A 3 -5.91 -18.51 0.18
CA SER A 3 -5.83 -17.08 0.54
C SER A 3 -4.40 -16.63 0.88
N PHE A 4 -3.55 -17.52 1.41
CA PHE A 4 -2.14 -17.19 1.73
C PHE A 4 -1.24 -17.19 0.49
N GLN A 5 -1.54 -17.99 -0.53
CA GLN A 5 -0.77 -18.04 -1.78
C GLN A 5 -0.83 -16.69 -2.53
N ARG A 6 -1.98 -15.99 -2.47
CA ARG A 6 -2.13 -14.66 -3.07
C ARG A 6 -1.28 -13.62 -2.37
N LEU A 7 -1.17 -13.69 -1.05
CA LEU A 7 -0.34 -12.80 -0.23
C LEU A 7 1.14 -12.87 -0.63
N ILE A 8 1.67 -14.08 -0.84
CA ILE A 8 3.05 -14.30 -1.28
C ILE A 8 3.28 -13.73 -2.68
N CYS A 9 2.36 -14.00 -3.63
CA CYS A 9 2.46 -13.47 -4.99
C CYS A 9 2.43 -11.94 -5.02
N CYS A 10 1.66 -11.30 -4.13
CA CYS A 10 1.63 -9.84 -4.02
C CYS A 10 2.99 -9.28 -3.58
N VAL A 11 3.66 -9.89 -2.60
CA VAL A 11 4.97 -9.42 -2.12
C VAL A 11 6.03 -9.56 -3.22
N ASP A 12 6.05 -10.67 -3.96
CA ASP A 12 6.96 -10.83 -5.10
C ASP A 12 6.64 -9.87 -6.25
N ALA A 13 5.36 -9.61 -6.53
CA ALA A 13 4.94 -8.64 -7.52
C ALA A 13 5.40 -7.21 -7.17
N LEU A 14 5.36 -6.82 -5.88
CA LEU A 14 5.90 -5.55 -5.40
C LEU A 14 7.43 -5.44 -5.61
N ASN A 15 8.16 -6.55 -5.52
CA ASN A 15 9.60 -6.59 -5.77
C ASN A 15 9.98 -6.39 -7.24
N THR A 16 9.04 -6.56 -8.19
CA THR A 16 9.27 -6.32 -9.63
C THR A 16 9.58 -4.85 -9.95
N ARG A 17 9.29 -3.92 -9.03
CA ARG A 17 9.47 -2.46 -9.18
C ARG A 17 8.79 -1.85 -10.42
N ASN A 18 7.83 -2.54 -11.02
CA ASN A 18 7.05 -2.02 -12.13
C ASN A 18 5.82 -1.27 -11.59
N PRO A 19 5.62 0.03 -11.92
CA PRO A 19 4.51 0.83 -11.38
C PRO A 19 3.12 0.25 -11.69
N GLU A 20 2.89 -0.32 -12.87
CA GLU A 20 1.59 -0.93 -13.22
C GLU A 20 1.29 -2.17 -12.37
N VAL A 21 2.32 -3.00 -12.15
CA VAL A 21 2.22 -4.21 -11.31
C VAL A 21 1.97 -3.82 -9.86
N VAL A 22 2.65 -2.78 -9.37
CA VAL A 22 2.47 -2.27 -8.00
C VAL A 22 1.07 -1.73 -7.81
N CYS A 23 0.55 -0.89 -8.72
CA CYS A 23 -0.84 -0.42 -8.66
C CYS A 23 -1.84 -1.57 -8.65
N THR A 24 -1.65 -2.56 -9.53
CA THR A 24 -2.53 -3.73 -9.58
C THR A 24 -2.47 -4.52 -8.27
N THR A 25 -1.28 -4.69 -7.73
CA THR A 25 -1.06 -5.41 -6.46
C THR A 25 -1.70 -4.68 -5.29
N LEU A 26 -1.60 -3.34 -5.26
CA LEU A 26 -2.25 -2.49 -4.26
C LEU A 26 -3.77 -2.62 -4.28
N MET A 27 -4.39 -2.54 -5.46
CA MET A 27 -5.85 -2.73 -5.61
C MET A 27 -6.31 -4.12 -5.16
N VAL A 28 -5.54 -5.16 -5.49
CA VAL A 28 -5.81 -6.52 -5.03
C VAL A 28 -5.67 -6.62 -3.52
N LEU A 29 -4.66 -5.97 -2.94
CA LEU A 29 -4.43 -5.95 -1.51
C LEU A 29 -5.58 -5.26 -0.77
N GLN A 30 -6.01 -4.08 -1.22
CA GLN A 30 -7.18 -3.36 -0.69
C GLN A 30 -8.44 -4.25 -0.72
N SER A 31 -8.71 -4.88 -1.87
CA SER A 31 -9.86 -5.79 -2.01
C SER A 31 -9.76 -7.00 -1.08
N LEU A 32 -8.54 -7.49 -0.83
CA LEU A 32 -8.26 -8.63 0.03
C LEU A 32 -8.47 -8.29 1.52
N VAL A 33 -7.94 -7.17 2.02
CA VAL A 33 -8.20 -6.73 3.40
C VAL A 33 -9.67 -6.37 3.60
N GLN A 34 -10.34 -5.79 2.60
CA GLN A 34 -11.78 -5.53 2.65
C GLN A 34 -12.62 -6.82 2.68
N SER A 35 -12.10 -7.93 2.13
CA SER A 35 -12.83 -9.20 2.08
C SER A 35 -12.85 -9.96 3.40
N ALA A 36 -11.92 -9.69 4.32
CA ALA A 36 -11.88 -10.35 5.62
C ALA A 36 -11.14 -9.53 6.67
N ASP A 37 -11.83 -9.19 7.77
CA ASP A 37 -11.32 -8.33 8.82
C ASP A 37 -10.03 -8.86 9.48
N MET A 38 -9.88 -10.18 9.61
CA MET A 38 -8.67 -10.78 10.23
C MET A 38 -7.43 -10.77 9.32
N ILE A 39 -7.56 -10.43 8.03
CA ILE A 39 -6.41 -10.39 7.12
C ILE A 39 -5.52 -9.18 7.41
N GLY A 40 -6.09 -8.05 7.81
CA GLY A 40 -5.33 -6.85 8.14
C GLY A 40 -4.40 -7.07 9.34
N GLU A 41 -4.90 -7.67 10.42
CA GLU A 41 -4.07 -8.02 11.58
C GLU A 41 -2.96 -9.04 11.22
N ALA A 42 -3.27 -10.03 10.39
CA ALA A 42 -2.29 -11.01 9.92
C ALA A 42 -1.19 -10.39 9.02
N LEU A 43 -1.46 -9.24 8.41
CA LEU A 43 -0.54 -8.49 7.56
C LEU A 43 0.44 -7.60 8.33
N VAL A 44 0.12 -7.23 9.57
CA VAL A 44 0.98 -6.39 10.45
C VAL A 44 2.45 -6.84 10.49
N PRO A 45 2.80 -8.12 10.70
CA PRO A 45 4.20 -8.55 10.68
C PRO A 45 4.88 -8.37 9.31
N TYR A 46 4.12 -8.36 8.21
CA TYR A 46 4.62 -8.18 6.84
C TYR A 46 4.72 -6.71 6.41
N TYR A 47 4.12 -5.78 7.16
CA TYR A 47 4.23 -4.33 6.89
C TYR A 47 5.69 -3.88 6.74
N ARG A 48 6.61 -4.46 7.52
CA ARG A 48 8.04 -4.12 7.43
C ARG A 48 8.68 -4.46 6.08
N GLN A 49 8.12 -5.40 5.33
CA GLN A 49 8.60 -5.76 4.00
C GLN A 49 7.86 -4.98 2.90
N ILE A 50 6.56 -4.74 3.10
CA ILE A 50 5.69 -4.11 2.10
C ILE A 50 5.85 -2.58 2.10
N LEU A 51 5.82 -1.94 3.28
CA LEU A 51 5.82 -0.48 3.42
C LEU A 51 7.06 0.21 2.84
N PRO A 52 8.30 -0.32 2.96
CA PRO A 52 9.46 0.32 2.34
C PRO A 52 9.34 0.40 0.81
N VAL A 53 8.74 -0.61 0.17
CA VAL A 53 8.51 -0.60 -1.28
C VAL A 53 7.49 0.50 -1.62
N LEU A 54 6.39 0.59 -0.88
CA LEU A 54 5.39 1.65 -1.05
C LEU A 54 6.00 3.05 -0.85
N ASN A 55 6.88 3.20 0.13
CA ASN A 55 7.56 4.48 0.38
C ASN A 55 8.46 4.89 -0.80
N ILE A 56 9.20 3.95 -1.40
CA ILE A 56 9.99 4.22 -2.61
C ILE A 56 9.10 4.71 -3.76
N PHE A 57 7.91 4.12 -3.94
CA PHE A 57 6.97 4.55 -4.99
C PHE A 57 6.32 5.89 -4.67
N LYS A 58 6.00 6.16 -3.40
CA LYS A 58 5.52 7.46 -2.92
C LYS A 58 6.54 8.57 -3.22
N ASP A 59 7.82 8.34 -2.89
CA ASP A 59 8.91 9.29 -3.13
C ASP A 59 9.28 9.43 -4.61
N LYS A 60 9.18 8.35 -5.39
CA LYS A 60 9.39 8.39 -6.85
C LYS A 60 8.31 9.20 -7.56
N ASN A 61 7.08 9.17 -7.07
CA ASN A 61 5.99 9.99 -7.61
C ASN A 61 6.26 11.49 -7.36
N VAL A 62 6.85 11.84 -6.20
CA VAL A 62 7.27 13.21 -5.88
C VAL A 62 8.49 13.66 -6.69
N ASN A 63 9.44 12.76 -6.97
CA ASN A 63 10.65 13.07 -7.74
C ASN A 63 10.49 12.98 -9.26
N CYS A 64 9.35 12.53 -9.79
CA CYS A 64 8.99 12.71 -11.21
C CYS A 64 8.48 14.13 -11.47
N GLY A 65 9.17 15.12 -10.93
CA GLY A 65 8.83 16.55 -11.00
C GLY A 65 9.21 17.24 -12.31
N ASP A 66 9.32 16.53 -13.44
CA ASP A 66 9.69 17.18 -14.71
C ASP A 66 9.11 16.53 -15.98
N GLY A 67 8.01 15.78 -15.82
CA GLY A 67 7.19 15.33 -16.93
C GLY A 67 5.75 15.49 -16.53
N ILE A 68 5.10 16.54 -17.02
CA ILE A 68 3.64 16.66 -16.98
C ILE A 68 3.12 15.47 -17.80
N ASP A 69 2.86 14.34 -17.14
CA ASP A 69 2.19 13.24 -17.77
C ASP A 69 0.70 13.63 -17.84
N TYR A 70 0.33 14.10 -19.02
CA TYR A 70 -1.01 14.51 -19.46
C TYR A 70 -2.07 13.38 -19.37
N SER A 71 -1.77 12.26 -18.71
CA SER A 71 -2.67 11.14 -18.42
C SER A 71 -3.68 11.44 -17.31
N GLN A 72 -4.18 12.68 -17.26
CA GLN A 72 -5.23 13.21 -16.39
C GLN A 72 -6.63 12.59 -16.64
N MET A 73 -6.78 11.61 -17.55
CA MET A 73 -8.09 11.01 -17.86
C MET A 73 -8.38 9.67 -17.15
N LYS A 74 -7.41 9.07 -16.46
CA LYS A 74 -7.64 7.91 -15.58
C LYS A 74 -7.13 8.26 -14.18
N LYS A 75 -8.04 8.68 -13.31
CA LYS A 75 -7.84 9.03 -11.88
C LYS A 75 -7.21 7.88 -11.04
N GLN A 76 -5.97 7.50 -11.31
CA GLN A 76 -5.19 6.58 -10.47
C GLN A 76 -3.78 7.13 -10.37
N ASN A 77 -3.61 8.26 -9.67
CA ASN A 77 -2.28 8.64 -9.23
C ASN A 77 -1.80 7.55 -8.27
N VAL A 78 -0.63 6.96 -8.55
CA VAL A 78 -0.04 5.91 -7.71
C VAL A 78 0.08 6.38 -6.26
N GLY A 79 0.38 7.67 -6.05
CA GLY A 79 0.42 8.28 -4.73
C GLY A 79 -0.92 8.24 -3.98
N ASP A 80 -2.03 8.56 -4.65
CA ASP A 80 -3.37 8.51 -4.05
C ASP A 80 -3.75 7.08 -3.69
N LEU A 81 -3.45 6.12 -4.57
CA LEU A 81 -3.71 4.70 -4.32
C LEU A 81 -2.86 4.14 -3.17
N ILE A 82 -1.60 4.59 -3.04
CA ILE A 82 -0.75 4.23 -1.90
C ILE A 82 -1.34 4.80 -0.63
N GLN A 83 -1.73 6.07 -0.61
CA GLN A 83 -2.34 6.72 0.54
C GLN A 83 -3.61 5.98 0.99
N GLU A 84 -4.53 5.72 0.05
CA GLU A 84 -5.75 4.94 0.30
C GLU A 84 -5.41 3.53 0.82
N THR A 85 -4.40 2.85 0.27
CA THR A 85 -3.99 1.54 0.78
C THR A 85 -3.50 1.63 2.23
N LEU A 86 -2.70 2.64 2.58
CA LEU A 86 -2.20 2.82 3.94
C LEU A 86 -3.36 3.03 4.93
N GLU A 87 -4.38 3.77 4.54
CA GLU A 87 -5.60 3.98 5.33
C GLU A 87 -6.37 2.68 5.54
N PHE A 88 -6.52 1.86 4.49
CA PHE A 88 -7.10 0.52 4.63
C PHE A 88 -6.27 -0.38 5.55
N LEU A 89 -4.94 -0.35 5.44
CA LEU A 89 -4.05 -1.14 6.29
C LEU A 89 -4.14 -0.69 7.77
N GLU A 90 -4.27 0.60 8.03
CA GLU A 90 -4.54 1.13 9.37
C GLU A 90 -5.92 0.69 9.86
N HIS A 91 -6.93 0.73 8.99
CA HIS A 91 -8.31 0.41 9.34
C HIS A 91 -8.54 -1.05 9.69
N TYR A 92 -7.97 -1.95 8.90
CA TYR A 92 -8.13 -3.39 9.10
C TYR A 92 -7.00 -4.02 9.93
N GLY A 93 -5.90 -3.31 10.16
CA GLY A 93 -4.72 -3.84 10.84
C GLY A 93 -4.72 -3.74 12.37
N GLY A 94 -5.75 -3.12 12.97
CA GLY A 94 -5.90 -3.00 14.42
C GLY A 94 -4.94 -2.00 15.09
N GLU A 95 -4.83 -2.04 16.42
CA GLU A 95 -4.10 -1.05 17.23
C GLU A 95 -2.61 -0.93 16.87
N ASP A 96 -1.97 -2.02 16.44
CA ASP A 96 -0.54 -2.05 16.11
C ASP A 96 -0.22 -1.55 14.68
N ALA A 97 -1.23 -1.40 13.82
CA ALA A 97 -1.02 -1.03 12.42
C ALA A 97 -0.40 0.35 12.28
N PHE A 98 -0.97 1.35 12.95
CA PHE A 98 -0.51 2.73 12.86
C PHE A 98 0.95 2.89 13.31
N ILE A 99 1.35 2.25 14.42
CA ILE A 99 2.72 2.33 14.93
C ILE A 99 3.70 1.75 13.91
N ASN A 100 3.38 0.60 13.29
CA ASN A 100 4.22 -0.01 12.27
C ASN A 100 4.28 0.83 10.98
N ILE A 101 3.16 1.44 10.56
CA ILE A 101 3.11 2.33 9.41
C ILE A 101 3.96 3.58 9.65
N LYS A 102 3.76 4.25 10.78
CA LYS A 102 4.49 5.47 11.16
C LYS A 102 5.99 5.26 11.33
N TYR A 103 6.40 4.06 11.77
CA TYR A 103 7.81 3.71 11.89
C TYR A 103 8.50 3.60 10.52
N MET A 104 7.79 3.10 9.50
CA MET A 104 8.35 2.94 8.15
C MET A 104 8.14 4.17 7.25
N ILE A 105 7.02 4.87 7.42
CA ILE A 105 6.64 6.05 6.65
C ILE A 105 6.38 7.18 7.66
N PRO A 106 7.42 7.91 8.10
CA PRO A 106 7.25 8.98 9.08
C PRO A 106 6.40 10.16 8.57
N THR A 107 6.21 10.24 7.25
CA THR A 107 5.35 11.24 6.58
C THR A 107 3.88 10.85 6.51
N TYR A 108 3.48 9.69 7.03
CA TYR A 108 2.09 9.26 7.07
C TYR A 108 1.37 9.85 8.29
N GLU A 109 0.20 10.43 8.06
CA GLU A 109 -0.73 10.91 9.09
C GLU A 109 -1.89 9.92 9.23
N SER A 110 -2.29 9.63 10.48
CA SER A 110 -3.39 8.71 10.76
C SER A 110 -4.70 9.28 10.23
N CYS A 111 -5.46 8.46 9.52
CA CYS A 111 -6.82 8.83 9.07
C CYS A 111 -7.88 8.55 10.14
N MET A 112 -7.57 7.72 11.15
CA MET A 112 -8.48 7.32 12.24
C MET A 112 -8.52 8.31 13.42
N LEU A 113 -7.50 9.15 13.59
CA LEU A 113 -7.35 10.05 14.74
C LEU A 113 -7.99 11.44 14.57
N ASN A 114 -8.88 11.62 13.59
CA ASN A 114 -9.62 12.88 13.34
C ASN A 114 -11.03 12.89 13.93
#